data_AF-A0A7C2KVV0-F1
#
_entry.id   AF-A0A7C2KVV0-F1
#
_cell.length_a   1.000
_cell.length_b   1.000
_cell.length_c   1.000
_cell.angle_alpha   90.00
_cell.angle_beta   90.00
_cell.angle_gamma   90.00
#
_symmetry.space_group_name_H-M   'P 1'
#
loop_
_entity.id
_entity.type
_entity.pdbx_description
1 polymer ?
#
loop_
_entity_poly.entity_id
_entity_poly.type
_entity_poly.pdbx_seq_one_letter_code
_entity_poly.pdbx_strand_id
1 'polypeptide(L)'
;MTRDRNSIRGAFSLVELVVVIIIIGIIAAMAIPRLSRGTAGASDAALSGNLALIRAALNHYAAEHANKFPDGTNVVALLTQYSDAAGTPSATKTAVFIYGPYLAAIPPCPVGNK
;
A
#
# COMPACT_ATOMS: atom_id res chain seq x y z
N MET A 1 -56.17 -4.30 -51.51
CA MET A 1 -55.27 -3.11 -51.50
C MET A 1 -54.32 -3.23 -50.31
N THR A 2 -53.17 -3.88 -50.49
CA THR A 2 -52.13 -4.01 -49.46
C THR A 2 -50.95 -3.15 -49.89
N ARG A 3 -50.65 -2.10 -49.12
CA ARG A 3 -49.50 -1.22 -49.33
C ARG A 3 -48.26 -1.92 -48.77
N ASP A 4 -47.33 -2.28 -49.64
CA ASP A 4 -46.02 -2.78 -49.24
C ASP A 4 -45.23 -1.64 -48.60
N ARG A 5 -44.88 -1.83 -47.32
CA ARG A 5 -44.02 -0.91 -46.57
C ARG A 5 -42.59 -1.16 -46.99
N ASN A 6 -41.99 -0.17 -47.66
CA ASN A 6 -40.57 -0.17 -48.03
C ASN A 6 -39.72 -0.23 -46.75
N SER A 7 -39.22 -1.41 -46.42
CA SER A 7 -38.25 -1.62 -45.35
C SER A 7 -36.87 -1.24 -45.90
N ILE A 8 -36.38 -0.06 -45.50
CA ILE A 8 -35.00 0.35 -45.80
C ILE A 8 -34.08 -0.60 -45.02
N ARG A 9 -33.67 -1.68 -45.69
CA ARG A 9 -32.60 -2.55 -45.22
C ARG A 9 -31.29 -1.82 -45.49
N GLY A 10 -30.68 -1.26 -44.44
CA GLY A 10 -29.36 -0.65 -44.53
C GLY A 10 -28.32 -1.69 -44.91
N ALA A 11 -27.69 -1.54 -46.07
CA ALA A 11 -26.55 -2.35 -46.48
C ALA A 11 -25.28 -1.79 -45.82
N PHE A 12 -24.53 -2.66 -45.14
CA PHE A 12 -23.29 -2.29 -44.46
C PHE A 12 -22.18 -2.01 -45.49
N SER A 13 -21.52 -0.85 -45.40
CA SER A 13 -20.44 -0.50 -46.33
C SER A 13 -19.08 -0.98 -45.81
N LEU A 14 -18.22 -1.45 -46.72
CA LEU A 14 -16.82 -1.73 -46.39
C LEU A 14 -16.11 -0.49 -45.84
N VAL A 15 -16.46 0.70 -46.33
CA VAL A 15 -15.90 1.98 -45.85
C VAL A 15 -16.29 2.22 -44.39
N GLU A 16 -17.50 1.86 -44.00
CA GLU A 16 -18.02 2.02 -42.64
C GLU A 16 -17.23 1.13 -41.66
N LEU A 17 -16.95 -0.12 -42.05
CA LEU A 17 -16.09 -1.02 -41.28
C LEU A 17 -14.66 -0.48 -41.14
N VAL A 18 -14.10 0.04 -42.24
CA VAL A 18 -12.73 0.56 -42.27
C VAL A 18 -12.57 1.78 -41.34
N VAL A 19 -13.54 2.69 -41.33
CA VAL A 19 -13.51 3.85 -40.43
C VAL A 19 -13.59 3.40 -38.96
N VAL A 20 -14.43 2.40 -38.65
CA VAL A 20 -14.56 1.89 -37.28
C VAL A 20 -13.27 1.28 -36.76
N ILE A 21 -12.60 0.43 -37.56
CA ILE A 21 -11.32 -0.18 -37.13
C ILE A 21 -10.20 0.85 -36.98
N ILE A 22 -10.21 1.91 -37.79
CA ILE A 22 -9.26 3.04 -37.66
C ILE A 22 -9.47 3.75 -36.32
N ILE A 23 -10.73 4.07 -35.98
CA ILE A 23 -11.06 4.74 -34.72
C ILE A 23 -10.69 3.87 -33.51
N ILE A 24 -11.03 2.57 -33.55
CA ILE A 24 -10.67 1.62 -32.49
C ILE A 24 -9.14 1.52 -32.36
N GLY A 25 -8.40 1.49 -33.47
CA GLY A 25 -6.94 1.47 -33.47
C GLY A 25 -6.30 2.70 -32.81
N ILE A 26 -6.84 3.90 -33.09
CA ILE A 26 -6.36 5.15 -32.46
C ILE A 26 -6.65 5.14 -30.96
N ILE A 27 -7.86 4.76 -30.56
CA ILE A 27 -8.25 4.70 -29.14
C ILE A 27 -7.38 3.67 -28.41
N ALA A 28 -7.16 2.49 -28.98
CA ALA A 28 -6.33 1.44 -28.40
C ALA A 28 -4.87 1.89 -28.21
N ALA A 29 -4.31 2.65 -29.14
CA ALA A 29 -2.96 3.20 -29.04
C ALA A 29 -2.81 4.25 -27.92
N MET A 30 -3.84 5.06 -27.69
CA MET A 30 -3.85 6.07 -26.62
C MET A 30 -4.24 5.50 -25.25
N ALA A 31 -4.88 4.33 -25.23
CA ALA A 31 -5.41 3.69 -24.01
C ALA A 31 -4.34 3.05 -23.12
N ILE A 32 -3.10 3.57 -23.09
CA ILE A 32 -2.08 3.16 -22.10
C ILE A 32 -2.22 4.05 -20.87
N PRO A 33 -2.98 3.67 -19.83
CA PRO A 33 -3.00 4.40 -18.57
C PRO A 33 -1.60 4.36 -17.95
N ARG A 34 -0.94 5.51 -17.84
CA ARG A 34 0.35 5.62 -17.14
C ARG A 34 0.13 5.58 -15.62
N LEU A 35 -0.05 4.39 -15.07
CA LEU A 35 -0.24 4.15 -13.63
C LEU A 35 1.06 4.34 -12.81
N SER A 36 2.22 4.47 -13.46
CA SER A 36 3.54 4.43 -12.82
C SER A 36 3.89 5.63 -11.92
N ARG A 37 3.30 6.82 -12.11
CA ARG A 37 3.67 7.99 -11.29
C ARG A 37 2.94 8.03 -9.93
N GLY A 38 1.75 7.44 -9.85
CA GLY A 38 1.00 7.35 -8.60
C GLY A 38 1.60 6.36 -7.61
N THR A 39 2.25 5.30 -8.11
CA THR A 39 2.82 4.25 -7.26
C THR A 39 4.06 4.70 -6.50
N ALA A 40 4.96 5.50 -7.11
CA ALA A 40 6.14 6.02 -6.42
C ALA A 40 5.78 6.97 -5.26
N GLY A 41 4.89 7.94 -5.51
CA GLY A 41 4.43 8.85 -4.46
C GLY A 41 3.65 8.15 -3.35
N ALA A 42 2.88 7.10 -3.68
CA ALA A 42 2.19 6.29 -2.69
C ALA A 42 3.17 5.50 -1.80
N SER A 43 4.25 4.95 -2.37
CA SER A 43 5.29 4.27 -1.59
C SER A 43 6.03 5.22 -0.64
N ASP A 44 6.37 6.43 -1.09
CA ASP A 44 7.02 7.43 -0.24
C ASP A 44 6.10 7.89 0.91
N ALA A 45 4.82 8.12 0.63
CA ALA A 45 3.83 8.45 1.64
C ALA A 45 3.67 7.32 2.68
N ALA A 46 3.63 6.06 2.22
CA ALA A 46 3.58 4.90 3.10
C ALA A 46 4.84 4.77 3.96
N LEU A 47 6.04 5.01 3.40
CA LEU A 47 7.29 5.00 4.16
C LEU A 47 7.28 6.06 5.26
N SER A 48 6.88 7.29 4.93
CA SER A 48 6.78 8.39 5.90
C SER A 48 5.83 8.05 7.05
N GLY A 49 4.65 7.48 6.73
CA GLY A 49 3.70 6.99 7.73
C GLY A 49 4.28 5.90 8.62
N ASN A 50 4.94 4.89 8.03
CA ASN A 50 5.58 3.81 8.77
C ASN A 50 6.68 4.33 9.72
N LEU A 51 7.49 5.29 9.29
CA LEU A 51 8.51 5.92 10.13
C LEU A 51 7.89 6.72 11.29
N ALA A 52 6.76 7.39 11.06
CA ALA A 52 6.04 8.09 12.12
C ALA A 52 5.50 7.11 13.18
N LEU A 53 4.95 5.98 12.76
CA LEU A 53 4.50 4.91 13.67
C LEU A 53 5.66 4.35 14.50
N ILE A 54 6.80 4.04 13.88
CA ILE A 54 7.99 3.54 14.57
C ILE A 54 8.52 4.60 15.56
N ARG A 55 8.56 5.87 15.17
CA ARG A 55 8.99 6.96 16.05
C ARG A 55 8.07 7.11 17.26
N ALA A 56 6.76 7.02 17.07
CA ALA A 56 5.82 7.05 18.18
C ALA A 56 6.05 5.87 19.15
N ALA A 57 6.22 4.67 18.62
CA ALA A 57 6.51 3.48 19.42
C ALA A 57 7.82 3.60 20.23
N LEU A 58 8.88 4.14 19.63
CA LEU A 58 10.14 4.42 20.33
C LEU A 58 9.97 5.43 21.46
N ASN A 59 9.15 6.47 21.27
CA ASN A 59 8.86 7.44 22.32
C ASN A 59 8.06 6.82 23.47
N HIS A 60 7.10 5.94 23.16
CA HIS A 60 6.36 5.20 24.18
C HIS A 60 7.28 4.26 24.97
N TYR A 61 8.18 3.54 24.28
CA TYR A 61 9.20 2.72 24.93
C TYR A 61 10.06 3.56 25.89
N ALA A 62 10.57 4.69 25.42
CA ALA A 62 11.44 5.56 26.21
C ALA A 62 10.72 6.13 27.44
N ALA A 63 9.43 6.46 27.33
CA ALA A 63 8.62 6.92 28.46
C ALA A 63 8.53 5.88 29.59
N GLU A 64 8.53 4.60 29.25
CA GLU A 64 8.45 3.49 30.22
C GLU A 64 9.83 3.00 30.71
N HIS A 65 10.90 3.30 29.95
CA HIS A 65 12.27 2.83 30.22
C HIS A 65 13.24 3.96 30.61
N ALA A 66 12.77 4.92 31.42
CA ALA A 66 13.58 6.02 31.96
C ALA A 66 14.32 6.83 30.87
N ASN A 67 13.62 7.16 29.78
CA ASN A 67 14.12 7.85 28.59
C ASN A 67 15.26 7.13 27.85
N LYS A 68 15.42 5.83 28.07
CA LYS A 68 16.36 5.00 27.28
C LYS A 68 15.65 4.48 26.04
N PHE A 69 16.32 4.57 24.90
CA PHE A 69 15.85 3.96 23.66
C PHE A 69 16.32 2.50 23.58
N PRO A 70 15.63 1.65 22.80
CA PRO A 70 16.03 0.27 22.58
C PRO A 70 17.45 0.20 22.00
N ASP A 71 18.20 -0.82 22.37
CA ASP A 71 19.50 -1.12 21.78
C ASP A 71 19.33 -1.64 20.34
N GLY A 72 20.31 -1.36 19.48
CA GLY A 72 20.26 -1.74 18.06
C GLY A 72 20.05 -3.24 17.81
N THR A 73 20.39 -4.08 18.78
CA THR A 73 20.30 -5.54 18.69
C THR A 73 18.89 -6.07 18.92
N ASN A 74 18.13 -5.50 19.86
CA ASN A 74 16.80 -5.99 20.22
C ASN A 74 15.67 -5.04 19.87
N VAL A 75 15.92 -3.97 19.09
CA VAL A 75 14.88 -2.99 18.67
C VAL A 75 13.59 -3.68 18.26
N VAL A 76 13.67 -4.71 17.41
CA VAL A 76 12.49 -5.42 16.91
C VAL A 76 11.71 -6.06 18.05
N ALA A 77 12.39 -6.86 18.87
CA ALA A 77 11.75 -7.57 19.98
C ALA A 77 11.20 -6.59 21.03
N LEU A 78 11.92 -5.51 21.34
CA LEU A 78 11.50 -4.52 22.33
C LEU A 78 10.32 -3.67 21.87
N LEU A 79 10.12 -3.50 20.56
CA LEU A 79 8.94 -2.82 20.03
C LEU A 79 7.74 -3.76 19.86
N THR A 80 7.95 -5.04 19.54
CA THR A 80 6.86 -5.98 19.23
C THR A 80 6.51 -6.95 20.35
N GLN A 81 7.30 -7.03 21.42
CA GLN A 81 7.08 -7.93 22.56
C GLN A 81 7.00 -7.15 23.87
N TYR A 82 6.78 -7.86 24.98
CA TYR A 82 6.81 -7.28 26.31
C TYR A 82 8.25 -7.06 26.77
N SER A 83 8.48 -6.12 27.67
CA SER A 83 9.80 -5.84 28.25
C SER A 83 9.73 -5.62 29.76
N ASP A 84 10.86 -5.86 30.43
CA ASP A 84 11.08 -5.51 31.83
C ASP A 84 11.73 -4.13 31.96
N ALA A 85 11.89 -3.62 33.18
CA ALA A 85 12.51 -2.31 33.42
C ALA A 85 13.97 -2.20 32.95
N ALA A 86 14.65 -3.33 32.71
CA ALA A 86 16.02 -3.37 32.23
C ALA A 86 16.12 -3.39 30.69
N GLY A 87 15.00 -3.51 29.98
CA GLY A 87 14.97 -3.63 28.53
C GLY A 87 15.25 -5.04 28.02
N THR A 88 14.86 -6.08 28.77
CA THR A 88 14.90 -7.47 28.33
C THR A 88 13.56 -7.84 27.69
N PRO A 89 13.53 -8.34 26.43
CA PRO A 89 12.28 -8.71 25.77
C PRO A 89 11.75 -10.07 26.23
N SER A 90 10.43 -10.23 26.19
CA SER A 90 9.72 -11.50 26.43
C SER A 90 8.44 -11.58 25.60
N ALA A 91 8.21 -12.72 24.96
CA ALA A 91 6.99 -12.99 24.21
C ALA A 91 5.75 -13.14 25.10
N THR A 92 5.90 -13.26 26.43
CA THR A 92 4.79 -13.48 27.36
C THR A 92 4.75 -12.39 28.42
N LYS A 93 3.58 -11.78 28.60
CA LYS A 93 3.33 -10.83 29.68
C LYS A 93 3.38 -11.54 31.02
N THR A 94 4.16 -11.01 31.95
CA THR A 94 4.27 -11.54 33.32
C THR A 94 4.30 -10.38 34.31
N ALA A 95 4.48 -10.66 35.61
CA ALA A 95 4.67 -9.63 36.62
C ALA A 95 6.00 -8.86 36.47
N VAL A 96 6.98 -9.42 35.76
CA VAL A 96 8.28 -8.78 35.48
C VAL A 96 8.27 -8.09 34.10
N PHE A 97 7.71 -8.75 33.09
CA PHE A 97 7.57 -8.25 31.73
C PHE A 97 6.21 -7.56 31.55
N ILE A 98 6.11 -6.30 31.98
CA ILE A 98 4.86 -5.54 32.04
C ILE A 98 4.71 -4.48 30.95
N TYR A 99 5.84 -4.02 30.38
CA TYR A 99 5.91 -2.91 29.44
C TYR A 99 5.72 -3.38 27.99
N GLY A 100 5.14 -2.53 27.14
CA GLY A 100 4.83 -2.88 25.74
C GLY A 100 3.75 -3.95 25.57
N PRO A 101 3.62 -4.55 24.36
CA PRO A 101 4.30 -4.18 23.12
C PRO A 101 3.81 -2.82 22.59
N TYR A 102 4.69 -2.12 21.87
CA TYR A 102 4.41 -0.79 21.34
C TYR A 102 3.98 -0.81 19.86
N LEU A 103 4.27 -1.91 19.16
CA LEU A 103 3.83 -2.20 17.80
C LEU A 103 3.34 -3.64 17.72
N ALA A 104 2.30 -3.89 16.91
CA ALA A 104 1.84 -5.26 16.64
C ALA A 104 2.82 -6.03 15.75
N ALA A 105 3.44 -5.34 14.79
CA ALA A 105 4.49 -5.85 13.91
C ALA A 105 5.27 -4.68 13.31
N ILE A 106 6.49 -4.93 12.85
CA ILE A 106 7.24 -3.92 12.10
C ILE A 106 6.59 -3.75 10.71
N PRO A 107 6.18 -2.52 10.34
CA PRO A 107 5.67 -2.27 9.00
C PRO A 107 6.74 -2.58 7.94
N PRO A 108 6.37 -3.25 6.83
CA PRO A 108 7.33 -3.55 5.77
C PRO A 108 7.81 -2.26 5.08
N CYS A 109 9.05 -2.27 4.59
CA CYS A 109 9.55 -1.17 3.78
C CYS A 109 8.87 -1.18 2.40
N PRO A 110 8.15 -0.10 2.01
CA PRO A 110 7.44 -0.05 0.73
C PRO A 110 8.33 0.39 -0.44
N VAL A 111 9.59 0.74 -0.17
CA VAL A 111 10.59 1.18 -1.15
C VAL A 111 11.81 0.27 -1.08
N GLY A 112 12.47 0.04 -2.23
CA GLY A 112 13.67 -0.80 -2.31
C GLY A 112 13.39 -2.32 -2.33
N ASN A 113 14.45 -3.10 -2.46
CA ASN A 113 14.37 -4.57 -2.40
C ASN A 113 14.12 -5.01 -0.95
N LYS A 114 13.16 -5.93 -0.80
CA LYS A 114 12.80 -6.59 0.47
C LYS A 114 13.95 -7.43 1.02
#